data_AF-A0A2Z4LMJ5-F1
#
_entry.id   AF-A0A2Z4LMJ5-F1
#
_cell.length_a   1.000
_cell.length_b   1.000
_cell.length_c   1.000
_cell.angle_alpha   90.00
_cell.angle_beta   90.00
_cell.angle_gamma   90.00
#
_symmetry.space_group_name_H-M   'P 1'
#
loop_
_entity.id
_entity.type
_entity.pdbx_description
1 polymer ?
#
loop_
_entity_poly.entity_id
_entity_poly.type
_entity_poly.pdbx_seq_one_letter_code
_entity_poly.pdbx_strand_id
1 'polypeptide(L)'
;MIPSNHIDIWSDISGEIRPAGRNDYSVWTPNKLRNFLLKKSAIIVDDIVKISSKNLLPRIQRGSSGKISGYKINPLFFVRVEDIVIEKDLMIFKLNKVRQLNPTIAAKIFLKKTTNYKALKLEYDL
;
A
#
# COMPACT_ATOMS: atom_id res chain seq x y z
N MET A 1 26.92 -21.49 7.30
CA MET A 1 25.57 -21.18 7.83
C MET A 1 25.72 -20.00 8.78
N ILE A 2 24.88 -18.96 8.69
CA ILE A 2 24.87 -17.86 9.67
C ILE A 2 23.95 -18.28 10.82
N PRO A 3 24.39 -18.24 12.09
CA PRO A 3 23.50 -18.42 13.23
C PRO A 3 22.35 -17.42 13.17
N SER A 4 21.11 -17.88 13.38
CA SER A 4 19.91 -17.04 13.26
C SER A 4 19.90 -15.85 14.22
N ASN A 5 20.58 -15.98 15.36
CA ASN A 5 20.76 -14.93 16.37
C ASN A 5 21.80 -13.86 16.00
N HIS A 6 22.57 -14.06 14.92
CA HIS A 6 23.59 -13.10 14.45
C HIS A 6 23.17 -12.41 13.14
N ILE A 7 21.92 -12.57 12.71
CA ILE A 7 21.46 -12.07 11.41
C ILE A 7 21.54 -10.54 11.31
N ASP A 8 21.34 -9.83 12.41
CA ASP A 8 21.46 -8.39 12.56
C ASP A 8 22.89 -7.86 12.40
N ILE A 9 23.90 -8.67 12.74
CA ILE A 9 25.31 -8.32 12.55
C ILE A 9 25.64 -8.24 11.04
N TRP A 10 25.13 -9.21 10.28
CA TRP A 10 25.45 -9.44 8.87
C TRP A 10 24.45 -8.84 7.88
N SER A 11 23.42 -8.16 8.37
CA SER A 11 22.35 -7.60 7.55
C SER A 11 21.92 -6.22 8.00
N ASP A 12 21.34 -5.48 7.08
CA ASP A 12 20.55 -4.30 7.37
C ASP A 12 19.07 -4.72 7.40
N ILE A 13 18.42 -4.53 8.55
CA ILE A 13 17.02 -4.87 8.76
C ILE A 13 16.18 -3.60 8.61
N SER A 14 15.21 -3.64 7.69
CA SER A 14 14.29 -2.53 7.46
C SER A 14 12.85 -3.00 7.62
N GLY A 15 12.09 -2.30 8.47
CA GLY A 15 10.65 -2.48 8.60
C GLY A 15 9.89 -1.57 7.64
N GLU A 16 8.87 -2.10 6.98
CA GLU A 16 7.93 -1.31 6.17
C GLU A 16 6.49 -1.71 6.52
N ILE A 17 5.63 -0.71 6.71
CA ILE A 17 4.18 -0.91 6.68
C ILE A 17 3.76 -0.91 5.21
N ARG A 18 3.34 -2.07 4.73
CA ARG A 18 2.82 -2.21 3.37
C ARG A 18 1.43 -2.82 3.39
N PRO A 19 0.54 -2.42 2.46
CA PRO A 19 -0.66 -3.20 2.22
C PRO A 19 -0.24 -4.58 1.70
N ALA A 20 -0.54 -5.65 2.42
CA ALA A 20 -0.31 -7.00 1.89
C ALA A 20 -1.60 -7.80 1.78
N GLY A 21 -1.61 -8.66 0.77
CA GLY A 21 -2.76 -9.46 0.41
C GLY A 21 -3.81 -8.68 -0.38
N ARG A 22 -5.02 -9.26 -0.41
CA ARG A 22 -6.18 -8.76 -1.17
C ARG A 22 -7.33 -8.37 -0.25
N ASN A 23 -7.19 -8.62 1.05
CA ASN A 23 -8.24 -8.41 2.02
C ASN A 23 -8.39 -6.90 2.23
N ASP A 24 -9.62 -6.44 2.04
CA ASP A 24 -10.01 -5.06 2.24
C ASP A 24 -11.22 -4.99 3.16
N TYR A 25 -11.24 -3.97 3.99
CA TYR A 25 -12.28 -3.74 4.97
C TYR A 25 -12.87 -2.35 4.81
N SER A 26 -13.97 -2.11 5.52
CA SER A 26 -14.45 -0.74 5.73
C SER A 26 -13.34 0.08 6.38
N VAL A 27 -13.24 1.34 5.99
CA VAL A 27 -12.20 2.24 6.50
C VAL A 27 -12.36 2.41 8.01
N TRP A 28 -11.35 2.01 8.76
CA TRP A 28 -11.29 2.15 10.21
C TRP A 28 -10.42 3.35 10.64
N THR A 29 -9.74 4.01 9.69
CA THR A 29 -9.03 5.28 9.90
C THR A 29 -9.67 6.45 9.11
N PRO A 30 -10.90 6.89 9.44
CA PRO A 30 -11.63 7.87 8.65
C PRO A 30 -10.93 9.25 8.56
N ASN A 31 -10.31 9.71 9.64
CA ASN A 31 -9.59 10.99 9.64
C ASN A 31 -8.36 10.97 8.71
N LYS A 32 -7.65 9.85 8.65
CA LYS A 32 -6.52 9.69 7.72
C LYS A 32 -7.01 9.69 6.27
N LEU A 33 -8.11 8.99 5.98
CA LEU A 33 -8.73 9.00 4.67
C LEU A 33 -9.10 10.43 4.24
N ARG A 34 -9.82 11.18 5.09
CA ARG A 34 -10.20 12.58 4.81
C ARG A 34 -8.97 13.43 4.51
N ASN A 35 -7.91 13.32 5.31
CA ASN A 35 -6.67 14.06 5.08
C ASN A 35 -6.01 13.72 3.75
N PHE A 36 -5.99 12.44 3.32
CA PHE A 36 -5.45 12.06 2.02
C PHE A 36 -6.28 12.60 0.85
N LEU A 37 -7.60 12.59 0.98
CA LEU A 37 -8.51 13.14 -0.02
C LEU A 37 -8.33 14.65 -0.16
N LEU A 38 -8.29 15.39 0.95
CA LEU A 38 -8.05 16.83 0.94
C LEU A 38 -6.68 17.20 0.35
N LYS A 39 -5.63 16.43 0.67
CA LYS A 39 -4.29 16.60 0.06
C LYS A 39 -4.27 16.37 -1.45
N LYS A 40 -5.28 15.68 -2.00
CA LYS A 40 -5.47 15.44 -3.44
C LYS A 40 -6.51 16.40 -4.05
N SER A 41 -6.78 17.50 -3.37
CA SER A 41 -7.74 18.52 -3.80
C SER A 41 -9.15 17.99 -4.00
N ALA A 42 -9.55 16.98 -3.21
CA ALA A 42 -10.93 16.51 -3.20
C ALA A 42 -11.84 17.48 -2.46
N ILE A 43 -13.06 17.66 -2.96
CA ILE A 43 -14.14 18.37 -2.30
C ILE A 43 -15.01 17.34 -1.59
N ILE A 44 -15.27 17.54 -0.30
CA ILE A 44 -16.08 16.62 0.51
C ILE A 44 -17.25 17.42 1.10
N VAL A 45 -18.48 17.08 0.69
CA VAL A 45 -19.73 17.68 1.19
C VAL A 45 -20.71 16.56 1.48
N ASP A 46 -21.29 16.52 2.68
CA ASP A 46 -22.26 15.50 3.11
C ASP A 46 -21.82 14.05 2.82
N ASP A 47 -20.56 13.74 3.16
CA ASP A 47 -19.90 12.44 2.90
C ASP A 47 -19.82 12.00 1.43
N ILE A 48 -20.13 12.90 0.50
CA ILE A 48 -19.89 12.74 -0.92
C ILE A 48 -18.55 13.37 -1.25
N VAL A 49 -17.67 12.57 -1.84
CA VAL A 49 -16.35 12.97 -2.30
C VAL A 49 -16.44 13.26 -3.80
N LYS A 50 -15.94 14.43 -4.20
CA LYS A 50 -15.72 14.79 -5.61
C LYS A 50 -14.24 15.04 -5.82
N ILE A 51 -13.63 14.32 -6.76
CA ILE A 51 -12.20 14.41 -7.04
C ILE A 51 -11.94 14.22 -8.54
N SER A 52 -10.96 14.94 -9.10
CA SER A 52 -10.57 14.74 -10.50
C SER A 52 -10.03 13.32 -10.72
N SER A 53 -10.43 12.71 -11.83
CA SER A 53 -9.97 11.39 -12.26
C SER A 53 -8.44 11.26 -12.28
N LYS A 54 -7.75 12.36 -12.63
CA LYS A 54 -6.28 12.45 -12.75
C LYS A 54 -5.56 12.31 -11.41
N ASN A 55 -6.25 12.59 -10.29
CA ASN A 55 -5.66 12.52 -8.95
C ASN A 55 -5.71 11.11 -8.35
N LEU A 56 -6.35 10.16 -9.05
CA LEU A 56 -6.51 8.77 -8.64
C LEU A 56 -5.77 7.85 -9.60
N LEU A 57 -5.28 6.72 -9.09
CA LEU A 57 -4.58 5.73 -9.90
C LEU A 57 -5.53 4.57 -10.24
N PRO A 58 -5.62 4.13 -11.49
CA PRO A 58 -6.47 2.99 -11.84
C PRO A 58 -5.99 1.72 -11.14
N ARG A 59 -6.94 0.94 -10.61
CA ARG A 59 -6.73 -0.37 -9.99
C ARG A 59 -7.14 -1.46 -10.96
N ILE A 60 -6.16 -2.12 -11.57
CA ILE A 60 -6.40 -3.21 -12.53
C ILE A 60 -6.69 -4.52 -11.80
N GLN A 61 -7.68 -5.26 -12.27
CA GLN A 61 -7.99 -6.60 -11.78
C GLN A 61 -6.88 -7.58 -12.18
N ARG A 62 -6.34 -8.32 -11.21
CA ARG A 62 -5.29 -9.33 -11.49
C ARG A 62 -5.88 -10.49 -12.30
N GLY A 63 -5.11 -11.00 -13.26
CA GLY A 63 -5.55 -12.05 -14.17
C GLY A 63 -6.60 -11.59 -15.20
N SER A 64 -6.88 -10.29 -15.26
CA SER A 64 -7.68 -9.70 -16.34
C SER A 64 -6.74 -9.05 -17.36
N SER A 65 -7.17 -9.00 -18.61
CA SER A 65 -6.50 -8.27 -19.70
C SER A 65 -6.64 -6.75 -19.55
N GLY A 66 -6.26 -6.20 -18.38
CA GLY A 66 -6.27 -4.76 -18.12
C GLY A 66 -7.60 -4.17 -17.63
N LYS A 67 -8.57 -5.00 -17.21
CA LYS A 67 -9.88 -4.48 -16.75
C LYS A 67 -9.73 -3.67 -15.46
N ILE A 68 -10.25 -2.44 -15.47
CA ILE A 68 -10.28 -1.57 -14.30
C ILE A 68 -11.32 -2.10 -13.30
N SER A 69 -10.88 -2.35 -12.06
CA SER A 69 -11.73 -2.79 -10.95
C SER A 69 -12.10 -1.66 -9.99
N GLY A 70 -11.43 -0.52 -10.10
CA GLY A 70 -11.62 0.63 -9.22
C GLY A 70 -10.47 1.62 -9.33
N TYR A 71 -10.41 2.54 -8.39
CA TYR A 71 -9.43 3.61 -8.36
C TYR A 71 -8.80 3.73 -6.97
N LYS A 72 -7.47 3.82 -6.93
CA LYS A 72 -6.68 3.98 -5.71
C LYS A 72 -6.54 5.46 -5.39
N ILE A 73 -6.90 5.81 -4.16
CA ILE A 73 -6.58 7.10 -3.56
C ILE A 73 -5.09 7.09 -3.19
N ASN A 74 -4.62 6.03 -2.55
CA ASN A 74 -3.21 5.78 -2.27
C ASN A 74 -2.98 4.26 -2.16
N PRO A 75 -1.78 3.78 -1.77
CA PRO A 75 -1.56 2.34 -1.61
C PRO A 75 -2.50 1.65 -0.62
N LEU A 76 -3.06 2.36 0.37
CA LEU A 76 -3.92 1.81 1.42
C LEU A 76 -5.42 1.92 1.10
N PHE A 77 -5.85 3.00 0.45
CA PHE A 77 -7.27 3.31 0.22
C PHE A 77 -7.63 3.24 -1.26
N PHE A 78 -8.78 2.65 -1.55
CA PHE A 78 -9.33 2.58 -2.90
C PHE A 78 -10.86 2.55 -2.88
N VAL A 79 -11.45 2.80 -4.04
CA VAL A 79 -12.90 2.71 -4.28
C VAL A 79 -13.13 1.80 -5.47
N ARG A 80 -14.15 0.93 -5.42
CA ARG A 80 -14.51 0.05 -6.53
C ARG A 80 -15.20 0.84 -7.63
N VAL A 81 -15.08 0.38 -8.87
CA VAL A 81 -15.69 1.05 -10.03
C VAL A 81 -17.22 1.11 -9.92
N GLU A 82 -17.84 0.09 -9.32
CA GLU A 82 -19.29 0.01 -9.08
C GLU A 82 -19.83 1.05 -8.11
N ASP A 83 -18.98 1.61 -7.24
CA ASP A 83 -19.35 2.64 -6.26
C ASP A 83 -18.95 4.06 -6.71
N ILE A 84 -18.51 4.22 -7.96
CA ILE A 84 -18.09 5.51 -8.54
C ILE A 84 -19.06 5.92 -9.63
N VAL A 85 -19.52 7.17 -9.54
CA VAL A 85 -20.18 7.87 -10.63
C VAL A 85 -19.16 8.78 -11.29
N ILE A 86 -19.02 8.70 -12.61
CA ILE A 86 -18.12 9.54 -13.39
C ILE A 86 -18.94 10.59 -14.11
N GLU A 87 -18.72 11.86 -13.78
CA GLU A 87 -19.33 13.00 -14.44
C GLU A 87 -18.22 13.87 -15.05
N LYS A 88 -18.11 13.86 -16.39
CA LYS A 88 -17.04 14.54 -17.13
C LYS A 88 -15.65 14.06 -16.68
N ASP A 89 -14.93 14.88 -15.89
CA ASP A 89 -13.60 14.57 -15.34
C ASP A 89 -13.61 14.37 -13.81
N LEU A 90 -14.79 14.37 -13.19
CA LEU A 90 -14.95 14.20 -11.75
C LEU A 90 -15.44 12.80 -11.42
N MET A 91 -14.73 12.15 -10.50
CA MET A 91 -15.17 10.93 -9.84
C MET A 91 -15.91 11.32 -8.56
N ILE A 92 -17.12 10.79 -8.44
CA ILE A 92 -18.04 11.06 -7.35
C ILE A 92 -18.33 9.74 -6.65
N PHE A 93 -18.07 9.68 -5.35
CA PHE A 93 -18.34 8.48 -4.54
C PHE A 93 -18.60 8.86 -3.08
N LYS A 94 -19.26 7.97 -2.34
CA LYS A 94 -19.49 8.16 -0.90
C LYS A 94 -18.29 7.72 -0.09
N LEU A 95 -18.01 8.44 1.00
CA LEU A 95 -16.86 8.18 1.88
C LEU A 95 -16.92 6.79 2.53
N ASN A 96 -18.13 6.29 2.82
CA ASN A 96 -18.37 4.96 3.37
C ASN A 96 -18.17 3.81 2.35
N LYS A 97 -18.06 4.11 1.05
CA LYS A 97 -17.75 3.14 0.00
C LYS A 97 -16.26 2.96 -0.23
N VAL A 98 -15.44 3.83 0.37
CA VAL A 98 -13.99 3.67 0.35
C VAL A 98 -13.61 2.43 1.17
N ARG A 99 -12.67 1.65 0.62
CA ARG A 99 -12.12 0.44 1.23
C ARG A 99 -10.67 0.69 1.63
N GLN A 100 -10.29 0.08 2.74
CA GLN A 100 -8.93 0.11 3.26
C GLN A 100 -8.34 -1.29 3.17
N LEU A 101 -7.19 -1.41 2.50
CA LEU A 101 -6.41 -2.64 2.47
C LEU A 101 -5.85 -2.92 3.86
N ASN A 102 -5.78 -4.21 4.23
CA ASN A 102 -5.17 -4.62 5.49
C ASN A 102 -3.68 -4.25 5.48
N PRO A 103 -3.22 -3.32 6.34
CA PRO A 103 -1.80 -3.07 6.46
C PRO A 103 -1.14 -4.28 7.11
N THR A 104 0.03 -4.65 6.60
CA THR A 104 0.90 -5.65 7.21
C THR A 104 2.25 -5.02 7.46
N ILE A 105 2.92 -5.51 8.50
CA ILE A 105 4.29 -5.15 8.78
C ILE A 105 5.17 -6.18 8.09
N ALA A 106 6.11 -5.72 7.28
CA ALA A 106 7.13 -6.58 6.69
C ALA A 106 8.51 -6.15 7.21
N ALA A 107 9.29 -7.12 7.65
CA ALA A 107 10.72 -6.95 7.88
C ALA A 107 11.47 -7.44 6.63
N LYS A 108 12.30 -6.60 6.05
CA LYS A 108 13.23 -6.94 4.98
C LYS A 108 14.62 -7.07 5.59
N ILE A 109 15.31 -8.14 5.23
CA ILE A 109 16.67 -8.44 5.66
C ILE A 109 17.55 -8.31 4.43
N PHE A 110 18.45 -7.33 4.43
CA PHE A 110 19.41 -7.13 3.35
C PHE A 110 20.78 -7.57 3.83
N LEU A 111 21.31 -8.67 3.30
CA LEU A 111 22.66 -9.11 3.65
C LEU A 111 23.69 -8.07 3.14
N LYS A 112 24.61 -7.66 4.01
CA LYS A 112 25.68 -6.72 3.67
C LYS A 112 26.56 -7.31 2.56
N LYS A 113 27.09 -6.47 1.66
CA LYS A 113 27.99 -6.92 0.59
C LYS A 113 29.26 -7.61 1.11
N THR A 114 29.69 -7.27 2.32
CA THR A 114 30.85 -7.87 3.01
C THR A 114 30.58 -9.28 3.54
N THR A 115 29.32 -9.72 3.51
CA THR A 115 28.89 -11.08 3.88
C THR A 115 29.26 -12.07 2.75
N ASN A 116 30.57 -12.23 2.50
CA ASN A 116 31.12 -13.28 1.64
C ASN A 116 31.40 -14.52 2.50
N TYR A 117 31.16 -15.71 1.97
CA TYR A 117 31.48 -17.00 2.59
C TYR A 117 32.87 -17.03 3.24
N LYS A 118 33.88 -16.40 2.63
CA LYS A 118 35.24 -16.32 3.20
C LYS A 118 35.33 -15.51 4.51
N ALA A 119 34.65 -14.36 4.58
CA ALA A 119 34.63 -13.53 5.79
C ALA A 119 33.85 -14.23 6.92
N LEU A 120 32.77 -14.91 6.56
CA LEU A 120 32.02 -15.78 7.46
C LEU A 120 32.86 -16.94 7.99
N LYS A 121 33.67 -17.58 7.15
CA LYS A 121 34.54 -18.68 7.57
C LYS A 121 35.61 -18.21 8.57
N LEU A 122 36.19 -17.03 8.33
CA LEU A 122 37.22 -16.44 9.18
C LEU A 122 36.70 -16.01 10.56
N GLU A 123 35.49 -15.45 10.63
CA GLU A 123 34.91 -14.97 11.91
C GLU A 123 34.51 -16.14 12.84
N TYR A 124 34.04 -17.26 12.28
CA TYR A 124 33.55 -18.42 13.05
C TYR A 124 34.56 -19.57 13.14
N ASP A 125 35.79 -19.37 12.66
CA ASP A 125 36.88 -20.37 12.69
C ASP A 125 36.46 -21.75 12.10
N LEU A 126 35.63 -21.72 11.06
CA LEU A 126 35.18 -22.90 10.30
C LEU A 126 36.15 -23.28 9.18
#